data_AF-A0A9P7BJ51-F1
#
_entry.id   AF-A0A9P7BJ51-F1
#
_cell.length_a   1.000
_cell.length_b   1.000
_cell.length_c   1.000
_cell.angle_alpha   90.00
_cell.angle_beta   90.00
_cell.angle_gamma   90.00
#
_symmetry.space_group_name_H-M   'P 1'
#
loop_
_entity.id
_entity.type
_entity.pdbx_description
1 polymer ?
#
loop_
_entity_poly.entity_id
_entity_poly.type
_entity_poly.pdbx_seq_one_letter_code
_entity_poly.pdbx_strand_id
1 'polypeptide(L)'
;MFLREFERAFRDHNVSIQDHWLSNLEICFESCDNNLHYDWFCRYVKKPVVELNRKVTWDDAKALLQEKFDLASQTTPQTWMKLLLNFKQRPDQSLADALHHFRLFSTLHNEVSRYYYGYNH
;
A
#
# COMPACT_ATOMS: atom_id res chain seq x y z
N MET A 1 7.02 2.29 4.35
CA MET A 1 7.86 3.16 5.20
C MET A 1 7.04 4.32 5.79
N PHE A 2 6.26 5.05 4.99
CA PHE A 2 5.40 6.17 5.42
C PHE A 2 4.56 5.91 6.68
N LEU A 3 3.65 4.91 6.66
CA LEU A 3 2.73 4.65 7.78
C LEU A 3 3.44 4.40 9.12
N ARG A 4 4.60 3.73 9.09
CA ARG A 4 5.39 3.44 10.29
C ARG A 4 5.99 4.71 10.88
N GLU A 5 6.54 5.58 10.05
CA GLU A 5 7.11 6.86 10.50
C GLU A 5 6.02 7.84 10.92
N PHE A 6 4.87 7.82 10.26
CA PHE A 6 3.68 8.58 10.66
C PHE A 6 3.25 8.18 12.08
N GLU A 7 3.02 6.89 12.35
CA GLU A 7 2.67 6.40 13.69
C GLU A 7 3.75 6.68 14.74
N ARG A 8 5.02 6.61 14.33
CA ARG A 8 6.15 6.92 15.21
C ARG A 8 6.13 8.39 15.64
N ALA A 9 5.84 9.33 14.74
CA ALA A 9 5.78 10.75 15.07
C ALA A 9 4.77 11.05 16.20
N PHE A 10 3.61 10.39 16.19
CA PHE A 10 2.62 10.53 17.28
C PHE A 10 3.12 9.97 18.61
N ARG A 11 3.77 8.81 18.59
CA ARG A 11 4.37 8.20 19.79
C ARG A 11 5.47 9.09 20.37
N ASP A 12 6.35 9.60 19.53
CA ASP A 12 7.50 10.41 19.93
C ASP A 12 7.06 11.75 20.57
N HIS A 13 5.89 12.27 20.19
CA HIS A 13 5.32 13.51 20.73
C HIS A 13 4.22 13.28 21.79
N ASN A 14 3.95 12.02 22.18
CA ASN A 14 2.89 11.65 23.11
C ASN A 14 1.51 12.21 22.73
N VAL A 15 1.19 12.20 21.44
CA VAL A 15 -0.09 12.67 20.89
C VAL A 15 -0.95 11.46 20.51
N SER A 16 -2.25 11.52 20.83
CA SER A 16 -3.20 10.47 20.43
C SER A 16 -3.38 10.46 18.91
N ILE A 17 -2.98 9.37 18.26
CA ILE A 17 -3.17 9.22 16.82
C ILE A 17 -4.66 9.12 16.47
N GLN A 18 -5.49 8.50 17.31
CA GLN A 18 -6.92 8.31 17.03
C GLN A 18 -7.67 9.64 16.94
N ASP A 19 -7.24 10.64 17.70
CA ASP A 19 -7.90 11.95 17.74
C ASP A 19 -7.35 12.92 16.68
N HIS A 20 -6.14 12.69 16.19
CA HIS A 20 -5.40 13.68 15.41
C HIS A 20 -4.87 13.17 14.06
N TRP A 21 -5.12 11.91 13.68
CA TRP A 21 -4.58 11.35 12.44
C TRP A 21 -5.05 12.14 11.20
N LEU A 22 -6.33 12.53 11.12
CA LEU A 22 -6.91 13.05 9.88
C LEU A 22 -6.27 14.38 9.44
N SER A 23 -6.16 15.34 10.35
CA SER A 23 -5.58 16.66 10.05
C SER A 23 -4.10 16.57 9.71
N ASN A 24 -3.36 15.68 10.38
CA ASN A 24 -1.95 15.45 10.08
C ASN A 24 -1.76 14.73 8.74
N LEU A 25 -2.66 13.80 8.41
CA LEU A 25 -2.65 13.12 7.11
C LEU A 25 -2.92 14.12 5.98
N GLU A 26 -3.87 15.03 6.19
CA GLU A 26 -4.18 16.10 5.24
C GLU A 26 -2.94 16.95 4.92
N ILE A 27 -2.20 17.39 5.93
CA ILE A 27 -0.93 18.11 5.73
C ILE A 27 0.06 17.29 4.90
N CYS A 28 0.18 15.98 5.15
CA CYS A 28 1.07 15.10 4.38
C CYS A 28 0.65 14.99 2.91
N PHE A 29 -0.65 14.97 2.60
CA PHE A 29 -1.13 14.89 1.22
C PHE A 29 -1.17 16.25 0.51
N GLU A 30 -1.39 17.36 1.21
CA GLU A 30 -1.31 18.72 0.65
C GLU A 30 0.11 19.10 0.26
N SER A 31 1.10 18.66 1.04
CA SER A 31 2.52 18.88 0.74
C SER A 31 3.06 17.95 -0.35
N CYS A 32 2.25 17.02 -0.86
CA CYS A 32 2.65 16.12 -1.93
C CYS A 32 2.43 16.79 -3.30
N ASP A 33 3.48 16.88 -4.13
CA ASP A 33 3.41 17.44 -5.50
C ASP A 33 2.48 16.66 -6.45
N ASN A 34 1.92 15.52 -6.00
CA ASN A 34 1.01 14.70 -6.79
C ASN A 34 -0.45 14.97 -6.42
N ASN A 35 -1.09 15.87 -7.19
CA ASN A 35 -2.51 16.20 -7.06
C ASN A 35 -3.44 14.97 -7.11
N LEU A 36 -3.07 13.88 -7.78
CA LEU A 36 -3.91 12.67 -7.84
C LEU A 36 -3.99 11.94 -6.49
N HIS A 37 -2.94 12.04 -5.66
CA HIS A 37 -2.93 11.45 -4.33
C HIS A 37 -3.76 12.28 -3.35
N TYR A 38 -3.66 13.61 -3.43
CA TYR A 38 -4.50 14.51 -2.65
C TYR A 38 -5.99 14.38 -3.00
N ASP A 39 -6.33 14.32 -4.30
CA ASP A 39 -7.69 14.09 -4.77
C ASP A 39 -8.27 12.77 -4.24
N TRP A 40 -7.47 11.70 -4.28
CA TRP A 40 -7.86 10.39 -3.76
C TRP A 40 -8.10 10.48 -2.23
N PHE A 41 -7.18 11.08 -1.48
CA PHE A 41 -7.33 11.27 -0.04
C PHE A 41 -8.62 12.03 0.30
N CYS A 42 -8.88 13.14 -0.40
CA CYS A 42 -10.08 13.94 -0.20
C CYS A 42 -11.36 13.12 -0.40
N ARG A 43 -11.42 12.30 -1.47
CA ARG A 43 -12.61 11.53 -1.83
C ARG A 43 -12.86 10.33 -0.93
N TYR A 44 -11.81 9.58 -0.61
CA TYR A 44 -11.95 8.26 0.02
C TYR A 44 -11.64 8.24 1.52
N VAL A 45 -10.97 9.27 2.05
CA VAL A 45 -10.63 9.35 3.47
C VAL A 45 -11.31 10.56 4.11
N LYS A 46 -11.06 11.77 3.62
CA LYS A 46 -11.56 13.00 4.25
C LYS A 46 -13.07 13.15 4.18
N LYS A 47 -13.66 13.02 2.98
CA LYS A 47 -15.11 13.17 2.75
C LYS A 47 -15.96 12.22 3.62
N PRO A 48 -15.63 10.92 3.76
CA PRO A 48 -16.33 10.04 4.69
C PRO A 48 -16.33 10.50 6.15
N VAL A 49 -15.23 11.07 6.63
CA VAL A 49 -15.10 11.51 8.03
C VAL A 49 -15.77 12.85 8.25
N VAL A 50 -15.49 13.84 7.39
CA VAL A 50 -15.91 15.23 7.58
C VAL A 50 -17.32 15.49 7.07
N GLU A 51 -17.64 15.04 5.86
CA GLU A 51 -18.94 15.35 5.23
C GLU A 51 -20.01 14.32 5.58
N LEU A 52 -19.64 13.04 5.58
CA LEU A 52 -20.59 11.95 5.87
C LEU A 52 -20.64 11.57 7.35
N ASN A 53 -19.82 12.22 8.19
CA ASN A 53 -19.76 12.04 9.64
C ASN A 53 -19.66 10.57 10.08
N ARG A 54 -18.95 9.75 9.28
CA ARG A 54 -18.73 8.34 9.61
C ARG A 54 -17.66 8.24 10.69
N LYS A 55 -17.87 7.34 11.65
CA LYS A 55 -16.82 6.94 12.60
C LYS A 55 -15.79 6.10 11.86
N VAL A 56 -14.74 6.74 11.37
CA VAL A 56 -13.57 6.09 10.77
C VAL A 56 -12.41 6.24 11.75
N THR A 57 -11.82 5.12 12.14
CA THR A 57 -10.66 5.11 13.03
C THR A 57 -9.37 5.27 12.24
N TRP A 58 -8.25 5.50 12.92
CA TRP A 58 -6.94 5.46 12.27
C TRP A 58 -6.70 4.10 11.60
N ASP A 59 -7.12 3.00 12.21
CA ASP A 59 -6.89 1.66 11.66
C ASP A 59 -7.64 1.43 10.34
N ASP A 60 -8.87 1.95 10.23
CA ASP A 60 -9.64 1.92 8.98
C ASP A 60 -8.95 2.74 7.88
N ALA A 61 -8.48 3.94 8.21
CA ALA A 61 -7.76 4.80 7.27
C ALA A 61 -6.42 4.18 6.85
N LYS A 62 -5.71 3.57 7.80
CA LYS A 62 -4.45 2.85 7.57
C LYS A 62 -4.66 1.69 6.60
N ALA A 63 -5.74 0.92 6.74
CA ALA A 63 -6.06 -0.16 5.80
C ALA A 63 -6.27 0.36 4.37
N LEU A 64 -7.00 1.48 4.20
CA LEU A 64 -7.19 2.12 2.89
C LEU A 64 -5.88 2.64 2.29
N LEU A 65 -5.01 3.22 3.12
CA LEU A 65 -3.69 3.68 2.68
C LEU A 65 -2.79 2.51 2.26
N GLN A 66 -2.84 1.40 3.00
CA GLN A 66 -2.14 0.17 2.64
C GLN A 66 -2.66 -0.35 1.31
N GLU A 67 -3.97 -0.53 1.15
CA GLU A 67 -4.57 -1.00 -0.11
C GLU A 67 -4.12 -0.15 -1.30
N LYS A 68 -4.16 1.18 -1.14
CA LYS A 68 -3.88 2.13 -2.22
C LYS A 68 -2.41 2.26 -2.59
N PHE A 69 -1.49 2.17 -1.62
CA PHE A 69 -0.08 2.54 -1.80
C PHE A 69 0.91 1.40 -1.57
N ASP A 70 0.47 0.29 -0.97
CA ASP A 70 1.28 -0.91 -0.93
C ASP A 70 1.19 -1.61 -2.30
N LEU A 71 2.36 -1.97 -2.83
CA LEU A 71 2.47 -2.60 -4.14
C LEU A 71 1.89 -4.03 -4.07
N ALA A 72 2.08 -4.69 -2.92
CA ALA A 72 1.62 -6.06 -2.69
C ALA A 72 0.09 -6.18 -2.71
N SER A 73 -0.63 -5.19 -2.17
CA SER A 73 -2.10 -5.13 -2.18
C SER A 73 -2.68 -4.76 -3.55
N GLN A 74 -1.91 -4.07 -4.41
CA GLN A 74 -2.32 -3.74 -5.78
C GLN A 74 -2.08 -4.88 -6.78
N THR A 75 -1.17 -5.81 -6.46
CA THR A 75 -0.90 -6.98 -7.30
C THR A 75 -1.89 -8.11 -7.03
N THR A 76 -3.00 -8.10 -7.77
CA THR A 76 -3.97 -9.21 -7.81
C THR A 76 -3.37 -10.48 -8.45
N PRO A 77 -3.92 -11.68 -8.19
CA PRO A 77 -3.50 -12.91 -8.87
C PRO A 77 -3.49 -12.80 -10.40
N GLN A 78 -4.44 -12.04 -10.97
CA GLN A 78 -4.52 -11.77 -12.41
C GLN A 78 -3.37 -10.90 -12.90
N THR A 79 -3.00 -9.86 -12.15
CA THR A 79 -1.82 -9.02 -12.44
C THR A 79 -0.53 -9.84 -12.34
N TRP A 80 -0.41 -10.71 -11.33
CA TRP A 80 0.71 -11.64 -11.19
C TRP A 80 0.83 -12.61 -12.35
N MET A 81 -0.27 -13.24 -12.75
CA MET A 81 -0.31 -14.15 -13.91
C MET A 81 0.13 -13.44 -15.18
N LYS A 82 -0.33 -12.19 -15.39
CA LYS A 82 0.10 -11.38 -16.53
C LYS A 82 1.59 -11.07 -16.49
N LEU A 83 2.17 -10.77 -15.33
CA LEU A 83 3.61 -10.52 -15.19
C LEU A 83 4.44 -11.80 -15.42
N LEU A 84 3.99 -12.95 -14.93
CA LEU A 84 4.63 -14.24 -15.17
C LEU A 84 4.64 -14.60 -16.66
N LEU A 85 3.49 -14.50 -17.32
CA LEU A 85 3.34 -14.83 -18.74
C LEU A 85 4.15 -13.90 -19.66
N ASN A 86 4.39 -12.66 -19.22
CA ASN A 86 5.17 -11.68 -19.96
C ASN A 86 6.63 -11.57 -19.49
N PHE A 87 7.10 -12.48 -18.65
CA PHE A 87 8.49 -12.49 -18.22
C PHE A 87 9.41 -12.68 -19.42
N LYS A 88 10.35 -11.74 -19.60
CA LYS A 88 11.37 -11.80 -20.65
C LYS A 88 12.73 -11.67 -19.99
N GLN A 89 13.65 -12.56 -20.36
CA GLN A 89 15.06 -12.38 -20.06
C GLN A 89 15.52 -11.06 -20.70
N ARG A 90 16.23 -10.23 -19.93
CA ARG A 90 16.79 -8.99 -20.47
C ARG A 90 17.97 -9.30 -21.39
N PRO A 91 18.24 -8.49 -22.43
CA PRO A 91 19.31 -8.76 -23.39
C PRO A 91 20.71 -8.83 -22.76
N ASP A 92 20.91 -8.15 -21.64
CA ASP A 92 22.14 -8.04 -20.87
C ASP A 92 22.24 -9.05 -19.71
N GLN A 93 21.21 -9.86 -19.49
CA GLN A 93 21.12 -10.77 -18.35
C GLN A 93 21.49 -12.20 -18.74
N SER A 94 22.26 -12.89 -17.88
CA SER A 94 22.51 -14.33 -18.06
C SER A 94 21.24 -15.16 -17.87
N LEU A 95 21.17 -16.34 -18.49
CA LEU A 95 20.02 -17.23 -18.33
C LEU A 95 19.85 -17.70 -16.87
N ALA A 96 20.97 -17.97 -16.18
CA ALA A 96 20.96 -18.38 -14.78
C ALA A 96 20.35 -17.29 -13.88
N ASP A 97 20.74 -16.03 -14.09
CA ASP A 97 20.19 -14.90 -13.34
C ASP A 97 18.71 -14.66 -13.67
N ALA A 98 18.32 -14.85 -14.94
CA ALA A 98 16.93 -14.72 -15.36
C ALA A 98 16.04 -15.77 -14.68
N LEU A 99 16.49 -17.03 -14.64
CA LEU A 99 15.81 -18.12 -13.94
C LEU A 99 15.77 -17.90 -12.43
N HIS A 100 16.85 -17.38 -11.85
CA HIS A 100 16.90 -17.04 -10.42
C HIS A 100 15.87 -15.94 -10.08
N HIS A 101 15.81 -14.86 -10.86
CA HIS A 101 14.82 -13.80 -10.68
C HIS A 101 13.39 -14.30 -10.87
N PHE A 102 13.14 -15.13 -11.89
CA PHE A 102 11.84 -15.74 -12.10
C PHE A 102 11.40 -16.62 -10.91
N ARG A 103 12.33 -17.39 -10.35
CA ARG A 103 12.07 -18.22 -9.16
C ARG A 103 11.73 -17.36 -7.94
N LEU A 104 12.53 -16.33 -7.65
CA LEU A 104 12.26 -15.41 -6.55
C LEU A 104 10.90 -14.74 -6.68
N PHE A 105 10.56 -14.28 -7.89
CA PHE A 105 9.26 -13.67 -8.20
C PHE A 105 8.09 -14.64 -7.96
N SER A 106 8.24 -15.91 -8.36
CA SER A 106 7.22 -16.95 -8.16
C SER A 106 7.06 -17.35 -6.69
N THR A 107 8.15 -17.35 -5.91
CA THR A 107 8.10 -17.64 -4.46
C THR A 107 7.45 -16.50 -3.68
N LEU A 108 7.79 -15.24 -4.01
CA LEU A 108 7.15 -14.06 -3.43
C LEU A 108 5.63 -14.04 -3.67
N HIS A 109 5.17 -14.43 -4.87
CA HIS A 109 3.74 -14.58 -5.15
C HIS A 109 3.03 -15.54 -4.19
N ASN A 110 3.65 -16.68 -3.86
CA ASN A 110 3.04 -17.66 -2.95
C ASN A 110 2.94 -17.13 -1.52
N GLU A 111 3.94 -16.40 -1.04
CA GLU A 111 3.93 -15.82 0.30
C GLU A 111 2.93 -14.67 0.42
N VAL A 112 2.93 -13.75 -0.56
CA VAL A 112 1.96 -12.65 -0.62
C VAL A 112 0.53 -13.19 -0.76
N SER A 113 0.32 -14.21 -1.59
CA SER A 113 -1.01 -14.82 -1.75
C SER A 113 -1.51 -15.51 -0.49
N ARG A 114 -0.62 -16.16 0.28
CA ARG A 114 -0.98 -16.72 1.59
C ARG A 114 -1.33 -15.64 2.60
N TYR A 115 -0.53 -14.57 2.66
CA TYR A 115 -0.70 -13.50 3.64
C TYR A 115 -1.94 -12.64 3.39
N TYR A 116 -2.25 -12.32 2.13
CA TYR A 116 -3.34 -11.39 1.77
C TYR A 116 -4.61 -12.08 1.28
N TYR A 117 -4.52 -13.27 0.65
CA TYR A 117 -5.68 -13.95 0.07
C TYR A 117 -6.08 -15.24 0.81
N GLY A 118 -5.36 -15.61 1.88
CA GLY A 118 -5.82 -16.65 2.81
C GLY A 118 -6.00 -18.04 2.18
N TYR A 119 -5.15 -18.43 1.22
CA TYR A 119 -5.14 -19.82 0.73
C TYR A 119 -4.59 -20.77 1.80
N ASN A 120 -5.49 -21.25 2.66
CA ASN A 120 -5.30 -22.48 3.41
C ASN A 120 -5.47 -23.64 2.43
N HIS A 121 -4.38 -24.34 2.16
CA HIS A 121 -4.39 -25.58 1.38
C HIS A 121 -4.53 -26.78 2.31
#